data_AF-A0A2S4JG14-F1
#
_entry.id   AF-A0A2S4JG14-F1
#
_cell.length_a   1.000
_cell.length_b   1.000
_cell.length_c   1.000
_cell.angle_alpha   90.00
_cell.angle_beta   90.00
_cell.angle_gamma   90.00
#
_symmetry.space_group_name_H-M   'P 1'
#
loop_
_entity.id
_entity.type
_entity.pdbx_description
1 polymer ?
#
loop_
_entity_poly.entity_id
_entity_poly.type
_entity_poly.pdbx_seq_one_letter_code
_entity_poly.pdbx_strand_id
1 'polypeptide(L)'
;MDSHYRSFFETLGLPKLQVHHPLNHFDFRRPGRVILVVGPMGAGKTAFAAQVWRDSRIVLKKSDSVRALTRPCGSQADLRRVFFLRSRLDKRRFEGSPEDVLTYRGGCEQLGGSIADISSSFELERVVEEHPETGTWILDEASFYDERIAYVIRRLTAERGLVFILPTLILNFRNALFNDTAGLLLDAARDVFPLTAYCEHPDCLEDSSYTYRYYVRDGLECPAFYFDPLIIVGGDQQHDDGLEPNYATRCGEHHVLPGKEYTYLVLKPLGERAAAGDLGDLRQELTLLHSDPDHSALGQWIYQHHRGESERDQLCRNALAVPRLAERALVYLFAEQNLISEQVLRDLVKDLDLDRSFLVQRLADNRRPLDFSCDPPALPRAPREDHKAENRV
;
A
#
# COMPACT_ATOMS: atom_id res chain seq x y z
N MET A 1 -5.32 14.22 -26.77
CA MET A 1 -6.35 13.46 -27.51
C MET A 1 -7.34 14.46 -28.10
N ASP A 2 -7.33 14.52 -29.44
CA ASP A 2 -8.18 15.19 -30.43
C ASP A 2 -9.19 16.28 -30.02
N SER A 3 -8.84 17.52 -30.40
CA SER A 3 -9.78 18.63 -30.59
C SER A 3 -10.69 18.45 -31.82
N HIS A 4 -10.47 17.42 -32.65
CA HIS A 4 -11.19 17.20 -33.91
C HIS A 4 -12.63 16.66 -33.76
N TYR A 5 -12.99 16.06 -32.62
CA TYR A 5 -14.35 15.52 -32.43
C TYR A 5 -15.34 16.48 -31.75
N ARG A 6 -14.85 17.59 -31.16
CA ARG A 6 -15.73 18.55 -30.48
C ARG A 6 -16.68 19.28 -31.44
N SER A 7 -16.37 19.35 -32.75
CA SER A 7 -17.17 20.10 -33.73
C SER A 7 -18.02 19.24 -34.68
N PHE A 8 -17.99 17.91 -34.59
CA PHE A 8 -18.74 17.06 -35.52
C PHE A 8 -20.25 17.34 -35.49
N PHE A 9 -20.83 17.52 -34.29
CA PHE A 9 -22.26 17.80 -34.13
C PHE A 9 -22.63 19.29 -34.30
N GLU A 10 -21.68 20.21 -34.14
CA GLU A 10 -21.91 21.65 -34.35
C GLU A 10 -22.23 21.96 -35.83
N THR A 11 -21.60 21.22 -36.75
CA THR A 11 -21.88 21.37 -38.20
C THR A 11 -23.29 20.90 -38.62
N LEU A 12 -24.02 20.22 -37.73
CA LEU A 12 -25.40 19.75 -37.96
C LEU A 12 -26.47 20.67 -37.36
N GLY A 13 -26.10 21.83 -36.80
CA GLY A 13 -27.05 22.78 -36.18
C GLY A 13 -27.58 22.33 -34.80
N LEU A 14 -26.96 21.31 -34.19
CA LEU A 14 -27.30 20.82 -32.86
C LEU A 14 -26.64 21.69 -31.77
N PRO A 15 -27.21 21.74 -30.55
CA PRO A 15 -26.58 22.42 -29.43
C PRO A 15 -25.20 21.81 -29.14
N LYS A 16 -24.35 22.57 -28.44
CA LYS A 16 -23.02 22.09 -28.02
C LYS A 16 -23.18 20.88 -27.11
N LEU A 17 -22.98 19.68 -27.68
CA LEU A 17 -23.04 18.42 -26.94
C LEU A 17 -21.67 18.15 -26.31
N GLN A 18 -21.66 17.92 -25.00
CA GLN A 18 -20.49 17.35 -24.34
C GLN A 18 -20.54 15.83 -24.50
N VAL A 19 -19.73 15.30 -25.42
CA VAL A 19 -19.61 13.86 -25.63
C VAL A 19 -18.63 13.30 -24.61
N HIS A 20 -19.17 12.65 -23.58
CA HIS A 20 -18.38 11.87 -22.63
C HIS A 20 -18.02 10.52 -23.26
N HIS A 21 -16.74 10.16 -23.24
CA HIS A 21 -16.28 8.88 -23.76
C HIS A 21 -16.22 7.89 -22.59
N PRO A 22 -16.97 6.77 -22.61
CA PRO A 22 -16.86 5.76 -21.59
C PRO A 22 -15.48 5.07 -21.65
N LEU A 23 -15.20 4.20 -20.66
CA LEU A 23 -14.12 3.22 -20.75
C LEU A 23 -14.26 2.44 -22.07
N ASN A 24 -13.41 2.77 -23.04
CA ASN A 24 -13.36 2.10 -24.34
C ASN A 24 -12.79 0.69 -24.20
N HIS A 25 -13.01 -0.14 -25.21
CA HIS A 25 -12.41 -1.46 -25.29
C HIS A 25 -10.87 -1.38 -25.32
N PHE A 26 -10.22 -2.42 -24.80
CA PHE A 26 -8.75 -2.50 -24.78
C PHE A 26 -8.16 -2.67 -26.19
N ASP A 27 -7.10 -1.91 -26.51
CA ASP A 27 -6.39 -2.01 -27.80
C ASP A 27 -5.27 -3.06 -27.75
N PHE A 28 -5.55 -4.24 -28.33
CA PHE A 28 -4.62 -5.36 -28.44
C PHE A 28 -3.61 -5.25 -29.59
N ARG A 29 -3.54 -4.14 -30.35
CA ARG A 29 -2.65 -4.03 -31.53
C ARG A 29 -1.24 -3.56 -31.20
N ARG A 30 -1.03 -3.01 -29.99
CA ARG A 30 0.23 -2.35 -29.62
C ARG A 30 1.08 -3.25 -28.69
N PRO A 31 2.16 -3.88 -29.20
CA PRO A 31 3.03 -4.74 -28.40
C PRO A 31 4.00 -3.94 -27.53
N GLY A 32 4.67 -4.63 -26.60
CA GLY A 32 5.84 -4.10 -25.87
C GLY A 32 5.49 -2.91 -24.96
N ARG A 33 4.47 -3.08 -24.12
CA ARG A 33 3.99 -2.01 -23.23
C ARG A 33 3.86 -2.48 -21.81
N VAL A 34 4.25 -1.61 -20.89
CA VAL A 34 3.89 -1.70 -19.48
C VAL A 34 2.84 -0.64 -19.23
N ILE A 35 1.70 -1.07 -18.71
CA ILE A 35 0.51 -0.24 -18.48
C ILE A 35 0.24 -0.26 -16.98
N LEU A 36 0.31 0.90 -16.33
CA LEU A 36 -0.10 1.02 -14.93
C LEU A 36 -1.58 1.36 -14.86
N VAL A 37 -2.33 0.63 -14.04
CA VAL A 37 -3.71 0.95 -13.69
C VAL A 37 -3.70 1.35 -12.22
N VAL A 38 -3.73 2.66 -11.97
CA VAL A 38 -3.45 3.25 -10.65
C VAL A 38 -4.69 3.92 -10.11
N GLY A 39 -4.76 4.09 -8.79
CA GLY A 39 -5.89 4.73 -8.12
C GLY A 39 -6.00 4.26 -6.67
N PRO A 40 -6.83 4.91 -5.86
CA PRO A 40 -7.01 4.55 -4.45
C PRO A 40 -7.61 3.15 -4.30
N MET A 41 -7.59 2.62 -3.08
CA MET A 41 -8.34 1.40 -2.76
C MET A 41 -9.82 1.63 -3.10
N GLY A 42 -10.47 0.65 -3.74
CA GLY A 42 -11.87 0.78 -4.17
C GLY A 42 -12.11 1.42 -5.55
N ALA A 43 -11.11 2.01 -6.21
CA ALA A 43 -11.25 2.66 -7.52
C ALA A 43 -11.50 1.72 -8.73
N GLY A 44 -11.73 0.42 -8.51
CA GLY A 44 -12.04 -0.52 -9.58
C GLY A 44 -10.85 -1.00 -10.43
N LYS A 45 -9.62 -0.95 -9.90
CA LYS A 45 -8.41 -1.45 -10.59
C LYS A 45 -8.55 -2.91 -11.09
N THR A 46 -9.00 -3.83 -10.24
CA THR A 46 -9.24 -5.24 -10.62
C THR A 46 -10.45 -5.38 -11.57
N ALA A 47 -11.44 -4.48 -11.48
CA ALA A 47 -12.57 -4.47 -12.43
C ALA A 47 -12.13 -4.05 -13.84
N PHE A 48 -11.14 -3.15 -13.96
CA PHE A 48 -10.51 -2.84 -15.24
C PHE A 48 -9.82 -4.08 -15.84
N ALA A 49 -9.11 -4.87 -15.02
CA ALA A 49 -8.53 -6.14 -15.47
C ALA A 49 -9.60 -7.12 -15.98
N ALA A 50 -10.74 -7.23 -15.29
CA ALA A 50 -11.88 -8.04 -15.74
C ALA A 50 -12.45 -7.53 -17.08
N GLN A 51 -12.49 -6.21 -17.30
CA GLN A 51 -12.89 -5.65 -18.60
C GLN A 51 -11.92 -6.07 -19.72
N VAL A 52 -10.60 -5.96 -19.50
CA VAL A 52 -9.60 -6.41 -20.48
C VAL A 52 -9.78 -7.90 -20.82
N TRP A 53 -10.05 -8.73 -19.80
CA TRP A 53 -10.38 -10.14 -20.03
C TRP A 53 -11.61 -10.32 -20.93
N ARG A 54 -12.72 -9.63 -20.64
CA ARG A 54 -13.95 -9.71 -21.46
C ARG A 54 -13.70 -9.26 -22.90
N ASP A 55 -12.99 -8.16 -23.09
CA ASP A 55 -12.62 -7.66 -24.42
C ASP A 55 -11.81 -8.72 -25.18
N SER A 56 -10.87 -9.38 -24.51
CA SER A 56 -10.06 -10.45 -25.10
C SER A 56 -10.93 -11.59 -25.66
N ARG A 57 -12.01 -11.97 -24.96
CA ARG A 57 -12.92 -13.04 -25.40
C ARG A 57 -13.67 -12.67 -26.67
N ILE A 58 -13.95 -11.38 -26.89
CA ILE A 58 -14.57 -10.89 -28.11
C ILE A 58 -13.55 -10.84 -29.25
N VAL A 59 -12.34 -10.35 -29.00
CA VAL A 59 -11.32 -10.19 -30.06
C VAL A 59 -10.72 -11.55 -30.49
N LEU A 60 -10.71 -12.55 -29.61
CA LEU A 60 -10.30 -13.92 -29.97
C LEU A 60 -11.22 -14.59 -30.99
N LYS A 61 -12.50 -14.21 -31.06
CA LYS A 61 -13.47 -14.72 -32.04
C LYS A 61 -13.27 -14.12 -33.45
N LYS A 62 -12.36 -13.15 -33.60
CA LYS A 62 -12.12 -12.46 -34.88
C LYS A 62 -11.22 -13.30 -35.79
N SER A 63 -11.29 -13.01 -37.08
CA SER A 63 -10.57 -13.70 -38.15
C SER A 63 -9.06 -13.68 -38.01
N ASP A 64 -8.38 -14.53 -38.79
CA ASP A 64 -6.92 -14.57 -38.85
C ASP A 64 -6.29 -13.26 -39.34
N SER A 65 -7.00 -12.46 -40.14
CA SER A 65 -6.55 -11.12 -40.50
C SER A 65 -6.41 -10.20 -39.28
N VAL A 66 -7.33 -10.29 -38.31
CA VAL A 66 -7.22 -9.56 -37.04
C VAL A 66 -6.12 -10.17 -36.17
N ARG A 67 -6.00 -11.50 -36.15
CA ARG A 67 -4.91 -12.20 -35.45
C ARG A 67 -3.54 -11.71 -35.91
N ALA A 68 -3.34 -11.48 -37.20
CA ALA A 68 -2.07 -10.96 -37.73
C ALA A 68 -1.74 -9.56 -37.20
N LEU A 69 -2.75 -8.74 -36.87
CA LEU A 69 -2.56 -7.39 -36.32
C LEU A 69 -2.24 -7.37 -34.81
N THR A 70 -2.48 -8.48 -34.10
CA THR A 70 -2.32 -8.58 -32.65
C THR A 70 -1.22 -9.55 -32.23
N ARG A 71 -0.37 -9.98 -33.17
CA ARG A 71 0.80 -10.80 -32.90
C ARG A 71 2.07 -9.96 -33.06
N PRO A 72 2.93 -9.86 -32.03
CA PRO A 72 4.23 -9.21 -32.19
C PRO A 72 5.06 -9.95 -33.25
N CYS A 73 5.79 -9.20 -34.07
CA CYS A 73 6.62 -9.77 -35.13
C CYS A 73 7.67 -10.72 -34.52
N GLY A 74 7.83 -11.92 -35.10
CA GLY A 74 8.80 -12.92 -34.63
C GLY A 74 8.45 -13.59 -33.30
N SER A 75 7.27 -13.31 -32.71
CA SER A 75 6.84 -13.87 -31.43
C SER A 75 5.75 -14.93 -31.60
N GLN A 76 5.79 -15.96 -30.74
CA GLN A 76 4.69 -16.94 -30.64
C GLN A 76 3.45 -16.34 -29.95
N ALA A 77 3.63 -15.25 -29.20
CA ALA A 77 2.60 -14.60 -28.42
C ALA A 77 1.47 -14.02 -29.27
N ASP A 78 0.26 -14.08 -28.75
CA ASP A 78 -0.93 -13.39 -29.27
C ASP A 78 -1.45 -12.45 -28.19
N LEU A 79 -1.43 -11.14 -28.44
CA LEU A 79 -1.80 -10.12 -27.44
C LEU A 79 -3.25 -10.30 -26.96
N ARG A 80 -4.11 -10.95 -27.74
CA ARG A 80 -5.50 -11.26 -27.36
C ARG A 80 -5.59 -12.39 -26.33
N ARG A 81 -4.53 -13.18 -26.13
CA ARG A 81 -4.46 -14.16 -25.06
C ARG A 81 -3.98 -13.46 -23.80
N VAL A 82 -4.91 -13.30 -22.88
CA VAL A 82 -4.73 -12.66 -21.57
C VAL A 82 -4.50 -13.72 -20.52
N PHE A 83 -3.58 -13.48 -19.59
CA PHE A 83 -3.33 -14.33 -18.44
C PHE A 83 -3.22 -13.49 -17.18
N PHE A 84 -3.83 -13.94 -16.08
CA PHE A 84 -3.88 -13.22 -14.81
C PHE A 84 -2.94 -13.83 -13.77
N LEU A 85 -2.20 -12.98 -13.07
CA LEU A 85 -1.28 -13.38 -12.00
C LEU A 85 -1.71 -12.71 -10.70
N ARG A 86 -2.13 -13.54 -9.73
CA ARG A 86 -2.45 -13.11 -8.37
C ARG A 86 -1.20 -13.14 -7.49
N SER A 87 -1.06 -12.12 -6.66
CA SER A 87 -0.08 -12.14 -5.58
C SER A 87 -0.51 -13.08 -4.48
N ARG A 88 0.40 -13.96 -4.03
CA ARG A 88 0.14 -14.82 -2.87
C ARG A 88 -0.09 -14.04 -1.58
N LEU A 89 0.43 -12.81 -1.49
CA LEU A 89 0.19 -11.94 -0.34
C LEU A 89 -1.29 -11.58 -0.20
N ASP A 90 -2.03 -11.53 -1.31
CA ASP A 90 -3.45 -11.18 -1.33
C ASP A 90 -4.39 -12.41 -1.21
N LYS A 91 -3.84 -13.61 -0.93
CA LYS A 91 -4.66 -14.83 -0.83
C LYS A 91 -5.75 -14.76 0.23
N ARG A 92 -5.49 -14.08 1.35
CA ARG A 92 -6.47 -13.94 2.44
C ARG A 92 -7.71 -13.15 2.02
N ARG A 93 -7.56 -12.19 1.11
CA ARG A 93 -8.66 -11.37 0.59
C ARG A 93 -9.69 -12.19 -0.21
N PHE A 94 -9.23 -13.27 -0.82
CA PHE A 94 -10.04 -14.14 -1.68
C PHE A 94 -10.19 -15.54 -1.08
N GLU A 95 -10.13 -15.65 0.25
CA GLU A 95 -10.35 -16.91 0.93
C GLU A 95 -11.76 -17.43 0.61
N GLY A 96 -11.83 -18.63 0.02
CA GLY A 96 -13.07 -19.24 -0.48
C GLY A 96 -13.40 -18.95 -1.95
N SER A 97 -12.66 -18.08 -2.65
CA SER A 97 -12.81 -17.92 -4.10
C SER A 97 -12.23 -19.12 -4.85
N PRO A 98 -12.87 -19.60 -5.95
CA PRO A 98 -12.30 -20.65 -6.79
C PRO A 98 -10.94 -20.25 -7.37
N GLU A 99 -10.06 -21.24 -7.56
CA GLU A 99 -8.71 -20.99 -8.08
C GLU A 99 -8.72 -20.41 -9.50
N ASP A 100 -9.72 -20.77 -10.31
CA ASP A 100 -9.89 -20.39 -11.71
C ASP A 100 -10.70 -19.10 -11.91
N VAL A 101 -10.98 -18.36 -10.83
CA VAL A 101 -11.85 -17.17 -10.84
C VAL A 101 -11.11 -15.91 -10.42
N LEU A 102 -11.25 -14.85 -11.22
CA LEU A 102 -10.89 -13.49 -10.84
C LEU A 102 -12.07 -12.86 -10.10
N THR A 103 -11.89 -12.58 -8.82
CA THR A 103 -12.90 -11.91 -7.98
C THR A 103 -12.57 -10.42 -7.86
N TYR A 104 -13.59 -9.56 -7.94
CA TYR A 104 -13.44 -8.12 -7.74
C TYR A 104 -14.71 -7.51 -7.15
N ARG A 105 -14.66 -6.28 -6.65
CA ARG A 105 -15.84 -5.59 -6.10
C ARG A 105 -16.92 -5.46 -7.20
N GLY A 106 -18.07 -6.07 -6.99
CA GLY A 106 -19.20 -6.04 -7.92
C GLY A 106 -19.23 -7.15 -8.97
N GLY A 107 -18.36 -8.17 -8.91
CA GLY A 107 -18.47 -9.33 -9.79
C GLY A 107 -17.30 -10.30 -9.75
N CYS A 108 -17.34 -11.27 -10.66
CA CYS A 108 -16.25 -12.20 -10.89
C CYS A 108 -16.18 -12.62 -12.36
N GLU A 109 -15.01 -13.07 -12.80
CA GLU A 109 -14.80 -13.63 -14.13
C GLU A 109 -14.17 -15.02 -14.00
N GLN A 110 -14.73 -15.99 -14.72
CA GLN A 110 -14.11 -17.31 -14.83
C GLN A 110 -13.00 -17.27 -15.88
N LEU A 111 -11.77 -17.50 -15.43
CA LEU A 111 -10.56 -17.45 -16.24
C LEU A 111 -10.11 -18.84 -16.71
N GLY A 112 -10.59 -19.91 -16.06
CA GLY A 112 -10.15 -21.27 -16.35
C GLY A 112 -8.65 -21.41 -16.10
N GLY A 113 -7.91 -22.02 -17.02
CA GLY A 113 -6.45 -22.16 -16.93
C GLY A 113 -5.64 -20.88 -17.21
N SER A 114 -6.27 -19.71 -17.31
CA SER A 114 -5.59 -18.43 -17.59
C SER A 114 -5.38 -17.57 -16.35
N ILE A 115 -5.17 -18.22 -15.20
CA ILE A 115 -4.85 -17.58 -13.92
C ILE A 115 -3.83 -18.43 -13.14
N ALA A 116 -2.90 -17.78 -12.43
CA ALA A 116 -1.99 -18.45 -11.51
C ALA A 116 -1.65 -17.55 -10.31
N ASP A 117 -1.23 -18.18 -9.21
CA ASP A 117 -0.71 -17.47 -8.03
C ASP A 117 0.81 -17.48 -8.01
N ILE A 118 1.43 -16.31 -7.91
CA ILE A 118 2.88 -16.17 -7.81
C ILE A 118 3.29 -15.34 -6.59
N SER A 119 4.46 -15.61 -6.03
CA SER A 119 5.04 -14.88 -4.90
C SER A 119 6.39 -14.20 -5.20
N SER A 120 6.93 -14.36 -6.41
CA SER A 120 8.21 -13.75 -6.76
C SER A 120 8.34 -13.48 -8.25
N SER A 121 9.28 -12.61 -8.59
CA SER A 121 9.66 -12.34 -9.98
C SER A 121 10.21 -13.57 -10.72
N PHE A 122 10.79 -14.55 -10.01
CA PHE A 122 11.24 -15.82 -10.60
C PHE A 122 10.07 -16.71 -11.04
N GLU A 123 8.99 -16.75 -10.25
CA GLU A 123 7.80 -17.50 -10.63
C GLU A 123 7.07 -16.85 -11.81
N LEU A 124 7.09 -15.51 -11.91
CA LEU A 124 6.62 -14.82 -13.11
C LEU A 124 7.33 -15.34 -14.36
N GLU A 125 8.67 -15.41 -14.34
CA GLU A 125 9.45 -15.90 -15.48
C GLU A 125 9.06 -17.33 -15.87
N ARG A 126 8.95 -18.22 -14.88
CA ARG A 126 8.53 -19.63 -15.10
C ARG A 126 7.15 -19.73 -15.75
N VAL A 127 6.14 -19.03 -15.21
CA VAL A 127 4.77 -19.06 -15.77
C VAL A 127 4.75 -18.48 -17.19
N VAL A 128 5.54 -17.42 -17.45
CA VAL A 128 5.66 -16.82 -18.79
C VAL A 128 6.34 -17.74 -19.82
N GLU A 129 7.21 -18.64 -19.36
CA GLU A 129 7.83 -19.69 -20.19
C GLU A 129 6.87 -20.86 -20.47
N GLU A 130 6.05 -21.25 -19.48
CA GLU A 130 5.05 -22.32 -19.59
C GLU A 130 3.88 -21.93 -20.54
N HIS A 131 3.64 -20.63 -20.74
CA HIS A 131 2.60 -20.09 -21.63
C HIS A 131 3.18 -19.21 -22.74
N PRO A 132 3.95 -19.78 -23.70
CA PRO A 132 4.67 -19.01 -24.72
C PRO A 132 3.74 -18.21 -25.66
N GLU A 133 2.48 -18.63 -25.78
CA GLU A 133 1.48 -18.05 -26.67
C GLU A 133 0.67 -16.90 -26.05
N THR A 134 0.79 -16.68 -24.74
CA THR A 134 0.17 -15.54 -24.05
C THR A 134 0.91 -14.24 -24.36
N GLY A 135 0.17 -13.24 -24.84
CA GLY A 135 0.74 -11.93 -25.19
C GLY A 135 0.43 -10.80 -24.21
N THR A 136 -0.66 -10.91 -23.45
CA THR A 136 -1.03 -9.90 -22.44
C THR A 136 -1.09 -10.51 -21.06
N TRP A 137 -0.38 -9.90 -20.12
CA TRP A 137 -0.23 -10.35 -18.75
C TRP A 137 -0.80 -9.31 -17.81
N ILE A 138 -1.68 -9.73 -16.91
CA ILE A 138 -2.19 -8.88 -15.84
C ILE A 138 -1.55 -9.33 -14.55
N LEU A 139 -0.77 -8.47 -13.91
CA LEU A 139 -0.12 -8.75 -12.63
C LEU A 139 -0.70 -7.83 -11.57
N ASP A 140 -1.53 -8.40 -10.69
CA ASP A 140 -2.20 -7.64 -9.63
C ASP A 140 -1.24 -7.31 -8.50
N GLU A 141 -1.40 -6.12 -7.93
CA GLU A 141 -0.62 -5.63 -6.79
C GLU A 141 0.90 -5.74 -7.01
N ALA A 142 1.34 -5.40 -8.23
CA ALA A 142 2.73 -5.49 -8.68
C ALA A 142 3.73 -4.73 -7.79
N SER A 143 3.31 -3.66 -7.11
CA SER A 143 4.17 -2.91 -6.19
C SER A 143 4.56 -3.69 -4.93
N PHE A 144 3.89 -4.81 -4.62
CA PHE A 144 4.25 -5.66 -3.49
C PHE A 144 5.31 -6.72 -3.82
N TYR A 145 5.80 -6.80 -5.05
CA TYR A 145 6.92 -7.70 -5.38
C TYR A 145 8.27 -7.04 -5.07
N ASP A 146 9.35 -7.80 -5.25
CA ASP A 146 10.71 -7.28 -5.24
C ASP A 146 11.00 -6.39 -6.46
N GLU A 147 12.04 -5.55 -6.36
CA GLU A 147 12.43 -4.58 -7.39
C GLU A 147 12.76 -5.25 -8.73
N ARG A 148 13.21 -6.51 -8.70
CA ARG A 148 13.54 -7.28 -9.90
C ARG A 148 12.30 -7.50 -10.78
N ILE A 149 11.09 -7.48 -10.24
CA ILE A 149 9.85 -7.60 -11.04
C ILE A 149 9.80 -6.58 -12.19
N ALA A 150 10.21 -5.33 -11.93
CA ALA A 150 10.16 -4.26 -12.90
C ALA A 150 11.12 -4.51 -14.08
N TYR A 151 12.32 -5.03 -13.78
CA TYR A 151 13.32 -5.37 -14.78
C TYR A 151 12.93 -6.61 -15.60
N VAL A 152 12.34 -7.62 -14.96
CA VAL A 152 11.81 -8.81 -15.66
C VAL A 152 10.72 -8.40 -16.65
N ILE A 153 9.75 -7.60 -16.20
CA ILE A 153 8.67 -7.08 -17.06
C ILE A 153 9.25 -6.28 -18.23
N ARG A 154 10.19 -5.36 -17.96
CA ARG A 154 10.83 -4.54 -19.00
C ARG A 154 11.59 -5.40 -20.02
N ARG A 155 12.30 -6.45 -19.56
CA ARG A 155 12.98 -7.40 -20.45
C ARG A 155 11.99 -8.14 -21.33
N LEU A 156 10.94 -8.72 -20.75
CA LEU A 156 9.93 -9.49 -21.47
C LEU A 156 9.13 -8.65 -22.49
N THR A 157 8.82 -7.41 -22.15
CA THR A 157 8.16 -6.47 -23.08
C THR A 157 9.07 -6.11 -24.25
N ALA A 158 10.37 -5.89 -24.01
CA ALA A 158 11.34 -5.57 -25.05
C ALA A 158 11.70 -6.76 -25.95
N GLU A 159 11.98 -7.93 -25.36
CA GLU A 159 12.47 -9.12 -26.10
C GLU A 159 11.34 -9.87 -26.82
N ARG A 160 10.17 -9.99 -26.19
CA ARG A 160 9.05 -10.81 -26.70
C ARG A 160 7.86 -10.00 -27.20
N GLY A 161 7.89 -8.68 -27.04
CA GLY A 161 6.79 -7.80 -27.41
C GLY A 161 5.55 -7.97 -26.53
N LEU A 162 5.68 -8.55 -25.33
CA LEU A 162 4.56 -8.77 -24.42
C LEU A 162 3.96 -7.44 -23.93
N VAL A 163 2.71 -7.51 -23.46
CA VAL A 163 2.04 -6.40 -22.79
C VAL A 163 1.81 -6.78 -21.33
N PHE A 164 2.20 -5.91 -20.41
CA PHE A 164 1.92 -6.06 -18.99
C PHE A 164 0.96 -4.96 -18.55
N ILE A 165 -0.12 -5.35 -17.87
CA ILE A 165 -1.08 -4.46 -17.23
C ILE A 165 -0.94 -4.68 -15.73
N LEU A 166 -0.68 -3.62 -14.99
CA LEU A 166 -0.33 -3.66 -13.57
C LEU A 166 -1.36 -2.84 -12.78
N PRO A 167 -2.51 -3.44 -12.41
CA PRO A 167 -3.39 -2.89 -11.40
C PRO A 167 -2.65 -2.92 -10.06
N THR A 168 -2.32 -1.75 -9.51
CA THR A 168 -1.48 -1.68 -8.29
C THR A 168 -1.63 -0.35 -7.58
N LEU A 169 -1.34 -0.34 -6.28
CA LEU A 169 -1.13 0.90 -5.53
C LEU A 169 0.27 1.47 -5.81
N ILE A 170 0.32 2.69 -6.35
CA ILE A 170 1.57 3.45 -6.51
C ILE A 170 1.81 4.41 -5.35
N LEU A 171 0.73 4.92 -4.75
CA LEU A 171 0.77 5.80 -3.59
C LEU A 171 0.31 5.05 -2.35
N ASN A 172 0.98 5.28 -1.22
CA ASN A 172 0.55 4.80 0.09
C ASN A 172 -0.43 5.80 0.77
N PHE A 173 -0.87 5.46 1.98
CA PHE A 173 -1.79 6.32 2.75
C PHE A 173 -1.22 7.70 3.09
N ARG A 174 0.12 7.85 3.05
CA ARG A 174 0.83 9.11 3.29
C ARG A 174 0.88 10.02 2.06
N ASN A 175 0.26 9.60 0.96
CA ASN A 175 0.36 10.24 -0.36
C ASN A 175 1.82 10.35 -0.85
N ALA A 176 2.63 9.34 -0.53
CA ALA A 176 3.99 9.17 -1.04
C ALA A 176 4.07 7.89 -1.89
N LEU A 177 5.14 7.73 -2.68
CA LEU A 177 5.39 6.47 -3.38
C LEU A 177 5.35 5.31 -2.39
N PHE A 178 4.67 4.24 -2.78
CA PHE A 178 4.40 3.11 -1.89
C PHE A 178 5.70 2.45 -1.40
N ASN A 179 6.63 2.23 -2.33
CA ASN A 179 7.98 1.71 -2.11
C ASN A 179 8.84 1.92 -3.37
N ASP A 180 10.10 1.47 -3.34
CA ASP A 180 11.03 1.59 -4.47
C ASP A 180 10.54 0.83 -5.71
N THR A 181 9.90 -0.33 -5.51
CA THR A 181 9.29 -1.10 -6.61
C THR A 181 8.21 -0.29 -7.34
N ALA A 182 7.34 0.45 -6.65
CA ALA A 182 6.38 1.35 -7.28
C ALA A 182 7.05 2.43 -8.14
N GLY A 183 8.18 2.98 -7.68
CA GLY A 183 8.99 3.93 -8.46
C GLY A 183 9.59 3.31 -9.73
N LEU A 184 10.13 2.10 -9.64
CA LEU A 184 10.67 1.37 -10.79
C LEU A 184 9.58 0.96 -11.79
N LEU A 185 8.39 0.61 -11.32
CA LEU A 185 7.24 0.31 -12.17
C LEU A 185 6.76 1.56 -12.92
N LEU A 186 6.78 2.74 -12.28
CA LEU A 186 6.52 4.03 -12.93
C LEU A 186 7.56 4.33 -14.02
N ASP A 187 8.85 4.12 -13.74
CA ASP A 187 9.93 4.31 -14.74
C ASP A 187 9.79 3.36 -15.94
N ALA A 188 9.34 2.12 -15.70
CA ALA A 188 9.11 1.13 -16.74
C ALA A 188 7.81 1.37 -17.54
N ALA A 189 6.87 2.16 -17.01
CA ALA A 189 5.54 2.35 -17.60
C ALA A 189 5.60 3.16 -18.90
N ARG A 190 4.83 2.72 -19.90
CA ARG A 190 4.59 3.47 -21.14
C ARG A 190 3.23 4.15 -21.15
N ASP A 191 2.25 3.53 -20.50
CA ASP A 191 0.89 4.04 -20.37
C ASP A 191 0.48 4.03 -18.89
N VAL A 192 -0.31 5.03 -18.47
CA VAL A 192 -0.92 5.09 -17.14
C VAL A 192 -2.41 5.36 -17.29
N PHE A 193 -3.22 4.53 -16.64
CA PHE A 193 -4.67 4.68 -16.50
C PHE A 193 -4.97 5.08 -15.06
N PRO A 194 -5.14 6.38 -14.77
CA PRO A 194 -5.57 6.82 -13.46
C PRO A 194 -7.06 6.56 -13.30
N LEU A 195 -7.41 5.77 -12.30
CA LEU A 195 -8.76 5.56 -11.83
C LEU A 195 -8.97 6.40 -10.58
N THR A 196 -10.11 7.07 -10.50
CA THR A 196 -10.58 7.78 -9.31
C THR A 196 -11.70 6.99 -8.65
N ALA A 197 -11.97 7.31 -7.38
CA ALA A 197 -13.20 6.94 -6.71
C ALA A 197 -13.80 8.18 -6.06
N TYR A 198 -15.08 8.11 -5.68
CA TYR A 198 -15.70 9.19 -4.93
C TYR A 198 -15.02 9.35 -3.57
N CYS A 199 -14.89 10.61 -3.13
CA CYS A 199 -14.66 10.88 -1.73
C CYS A 199 -15.78 10.25 -0.89
N GLU A 200 -15.43 9.37 0.04
CA GLU A 200 -16.37 8.70 0.93
C GLU A 200 -16.75 9.58 2.15
N HIS A 201 -16.39 10.87 2.12
CA HIS A 201 -16.91 11.82 3.10
C HIS A 201 -18.41 12.04 2.87
N PRO A 202 -19.26 11.94 3.92
CA PRO A 202 -20.72 12.02 3.77
C PRO A 202 -21.20 13.26 3.03
N ASP A 203 -20.51 14.38 3.21
CA ASP A 203 -20.86 15.68 2.64
C ASP A 203 -20.03 16.06 1.38
N CYS A 204 -19.40 15.09 0.70
CA CYS A 204 -18.53 15.35 -0.45
C CYS A 204 -18.88 14.48 -1.67
N LEU A 205 -18.79 15.07 -2.88
CA LEU A 205 -18.97 14.37 -4.16
C LEU A 205 -17.75 14.47 -5.08
N GLU A 206 -16.64 15.00 -4.58
CA GLU A 206 -15.41 15.17 -5.36
C GLU A 206 -14.77 13.83 -5.70
N ASP A 207 -14.10 13.79 -6.85
CA ASP A 207 -13.21 12.71 -7.22
C ASP A 207 -12.00 12.68 -6.26
N SER A 208 -11.54 11.48 -5.95
CA SER A 208 -10.38 11.27 -5.11
C SER A 208 -9.39 10.30 -5.74
N SER A 209 -8.12 10.60 -5.46
CA SER A 209 -6.98 9.75 -5.77
C SER A 209 -6.28 9.22 -4.52
N TYR A 210 -6.79 9.53 -3.31
CA TYR A 210 -6.08 9.26 -2.06
C TYR A 210 -6.73 8.13 -1.28
N THR A 211 -5.89 7.23 -0.81
CA THR A 211 -6.26 6.24 0.21
C THR A 211 -6.07 6.88 1.57
N TYR A 212 -7.16 7.06 2.29
CA TYR A 212 -7.20 7.58 3.64
C TYR A 212 -7.26 6.43 4.63
N ARG A 213 -6.33 6.43 5.59
CA ARG A 213 -6.27 5.44 6.66
C ARG A 213 -6.73 6.09 7.96
N TYR A 214 -7.67 5.44 8.64
CA TYR A 214 -8.18 5.90 9.91
C TYR A 214 -8.52 4.73 10.82
N TYR A 215 -8.72 5.01 12.09
CA TYR A 215 -9.15 4.10 13.12
C TYR A 215 -10.49 4.61 13.66
N VAL A 216 -11.31 3.72 14.19
CA VAL A 216 -12.49 4.11 14.95
C VAL A 216 -12.23 3.79 16.42
N ARG A 217 -12.42 4.77 17.29
CA ARG A 217 -12.21 4.66 18.73
C ARG A 217 -13.34 5.39 19.44
N ASP A 218 -14.10 4.68 20.28
CA ASP A 218 -15.23 5.26 21.03
C ASP A 218 -16.24 6.01 20.13
N GLY A 219 -16.46 5.50 18.92
CA GLY A 219 -17.33 6.10 17.90
C GLY A 219 -16.75 7.33 17.18
N LEU A 220 -15.49 7.69 17.46
CA LEU A 220 -14.79 8.80 16.82
C LEU A 220 -13.90 8.30 15.69
N GLU A 221 -13.87 9.04 14.59
CA GLU A 221 -12.90 8.87 13.52
C GLU A 221 -11.55 9.45 13.95
N CYS A 222 -10.51 8.62 13.90
CA CYS A 222 -9.14 8.93 14.28
C CYS A 222 -8.20 8.69 13.08
N PRO A 223 -7.74 9.75 12.37
CA PRO A 223 -6.79 9.59 11.28
C PRO A 223 -5.50 8.90 11.73
N ALA A 224 -4.92 8.06 10.87
CA ALA A 224 -3.60 7.50 11.13
C ALA A 224 -2.52 8.60 11.17
N PHE A 225 -1.58 8.52 12.12
CA PHE A 225 -0.42 9.40 12.12
C PHE A 225 0.53 9.11 10.95
N TYR A 226 1.33 10.09 10.57
CA TYR A 226 2.34 9.90 9.52
C TYR A 226 3.29 8.73 9.81
N PHE A 227 3.72 8.53 11.06
CA PHE A 227 4.59 7.42 11.46
C PHE A 227 3.86 6.09 11.68
N ASP A 228 2.56 5.99 11.38
CA ASP A 228 1.83 4.73 11.47
C ASP A 228 2.44 3.67 10.52
N PRO A 229 2.53 2.37 10.91
CA PRO A 229 3.24 1.36 10.12
C PRO A 229 2.81 1.33 8.67
N LEU A 230 3.76 1.39 7.73
CA LEU A 230 3.46 1.53 6.31
C LEU A 230 2.53 0.43 5.79
N ILE A 231 2.86 -0.84 6.09
CA ILE A 231 2.06 -2.01 5.69
C ILE A 231 1.31 -2.55 6.91
N ILE A 232 0.00 -2.72 6.75
CA ILE A 232 -0.89 -3.42 7.67
C ILE A 232 -1.76 -4.34 6.81
N VAL A 233 -1.69 -5.64 7.07
CA VAL A 233 -2.44 -6.64 6.28
C VAL A 233 -3.82 -6.84 6.90
N GLY A 234 -4.88 -6.75 6.09
CA GLY A 234 -6.26 -7.04 6.52
C GLY A 234 -7.28 -5.90 6.38
N GLY A 235 -6.91 -4.76 5.79
CA GLY A 235 -7.72 -3.54 5.69
C GLY A 235 -9.00 -3.55 4.85
N ASP A 236 -9.51 -4.72 4.44
CA ASP A 236 -10.72 -4.83 3.64
C ASP A 236 -12.00 -4.98 4.49
N GLN A 237 -11.87 -5.12 5.82
CA GLN A 237 -12.98 -5.18 6.76
C GLN A 237 -13.08 -3.89 7.58
N GLN A 238 -14.28 -3.62 8.11
CA GLN A 238 -14.47 -2.52 9.06
C GLN A 238 -14.10 -2.96 10.48
N HIS A 239 -13.33 -2.13 11.17
CA HIS A 239 -12.82 -2.38 12.51
C HIS A 239 -13.08 -1.18 13.44
N ASP A 240 -13.61 -1.47 14.62
CA ASP A 240 -13.93 -0.48 15.66
C ASP A 240 -13.06 -0.61 16.93
N ASP A 241 -12.03 -1.46 16.90
CA ASP A 241 -11.15 -1.73 18.05
C ASP A 241 -10.03 -0.68 18.24
N GLY A 242 -9.78 0.13 17.21
CA GLY A 242 -8.69 1.10 17.13
C GLY A 242 -7.30 0.48 16.93
N LEU A 243 -7.18 -0.84 16.87
CA LEU A 243 -5.93 -1.55 16.62
C LEU A 243 -5.73 -1.75 15.12
N GLU A 244 -6.78 -2.18 14.42
CA GLU A 244 -6.78 -2.35 12.98
C GLU A 244 -7.38 -1.12 12.28
N PRO A 245 -6.74 -0.65 11.19
CA PRO A 245 -7.23 0.50 10.46
C PRO A 245 -8.39 0.14 9.52
N ASN A 246 -9.24 1.13 9.31
CA ASN A 246 -10.14 1.23 8.19
C ASN A 246 -9.47 2.01 7.05
N TYR A 247 -9.92 1.75 5.82
CA TYR A 247 -9.48 2.45 4.63
C TYR A 247 -10.68 3.00 3.89
N ALA A 248 -10.60 4.28 3.52
CA ALA A 248 -11.58 4.96 2.69
C ALA A 248 -10.88 5.78 1.61
N THR A 249 -11.63 6.14 0.59
CA THR A 249 -11.22 7.10 -0.43
C THR A 249 -11.58 8.51 0.03
N ARG A 250 -10.64 9.47 0.05
CA ARG A 250 -10.93 10.88 0.44
C ARG A 250 -10.30 11.87 -0.52
N CYS A 251 -10.96 12.96 -0.88
CA CYS A 251 -10.35 14.01 -1.70
C CYS A 251 -9.25 14.76 -0.92
N GLY A 252 -8.54 15.70 -1.55
CA GLY A 252 -7.42 16.39 -0.90
C GLY A 252 -7.81 17.20 0.35
N GLU A 253 -9.05 17.68 0.41
CA GLU A 253 -9.58 18.40 1.57
C GLU A 253 -9.84 17.46 2.77
N HIS A 254 -10.46 16.32 2.51
CA HIS A 254 -10.84 15.32 3.52
C HIS A 254 -9.74 14.27 3.80
N HIS A 255 -8.60 14.32 3.10
CA HIS A 255 -7.44 13.49 3.43
C HIS A 255 -6.64 14.16 4.54
N VAL A 256 -6.84 13.68 5.78
CA VAL A 256 -6.19 14.20 6.98
C VAL A 256 -5.04 13.26 7.38
N LEU A 257 -3.83 13.80 7.53
CA LEU A 257 -2.63 13.03 7.88
C LEU A 257 -1.80 13.80 8.92
N PRO A 258 -2.12 13.66 10.22
CA PRO A 258 -1.45 14.39 11.28
C PRO A 258 -0.03 13.89 11.54
N GLY A 259 0.78 14.74 12.19
CA GLY A 259 2.09 14.35 12.72
C GLY A 259 3.23 14.25 11.69
N LYS A 260 3.04 14.69 10.44
CA LYS A 260 4.12 14.67 9.43
C LYS A 260 5.33 15.50 9.85
N GLU A 261 5.14 16.74 10.28
CA GLU A 261 6.25 17.60 10.72
C GLU A 261 6.86 17.08 12.03
N TYR A 262 6.04 16.69 13.01
CA TYR A 262 6.51 15.99 14.21
C TYR A 262 7.42 14.80 13.87
N THR A 263 7.03 13.98 12.88
CA THR A 263 7.81 12.81 12.50
C THR A 263 9.21 13.19 12.03
N TYR A 264 9.34 14.22 11.20
CA TYR A 264 10.63 14.63 10.63
C TYR A 264 11.45 15.57 11.51
N LEU A 265 10.80 16.38 12.35
CA LEU A 265 11.46 17.39 13.18
C LEU A 265 11.72 16.92 14.61
N VAL A 266 11.03 15.86 15.06
CA VAL A 266 11.14 15.34 16.43
C VAL A 266 11.46 13.85 16.41
N LEU A 267 10.53 12.99 15.98
CA LEU A 267 10.67 11.53 16.13
C LEU A 267 11.89 10.96 15.41
N LYS A 268 12.09 11.33 14.14
CA LYS A 268 13.23 10.86 13.35
C LYS A 268 14.57 11.34 13.94
N PRO A 269 14.77 12.64 14.26
CA PRO A 269 15.97 13.10 14.98
C PRO A 269 16.21 12.38 16.31
N LEU A 270 15.16 12.03 17.08
CA LEU A 270 15.30 11.23 18.29
C LEU A 270 15.84 9.82 17.97
N GLY A 271 15.33 9.19 16.91
CA GLY A 271 15.85 7.92 16.40
C GLY A 271 17.32 8.00 15.96
N GLU A 272 17.72 9.07 15.27
CA GLU A 272 19.11 9.30 14.85
C GLU A 272 20.06 9.46 16.05
N ARG A 273 19.63 10.17 17.11
CA ARG A 273 20.40 10.26 18.37
C ARG A 273 20.50 8.91 19.08
N ALA A 274 19.41 8.15 19.11
CA ALA A 274 19.41 6.79 19.66
C ALA A 274 20.35 5.86 18.90
N ALA A 275 20.43 5.98 17.56
CA ALA A 275 21.39 5.26 16.72
C ALA A 275 22.86 5.57 17.11
N ALA A 276 23.11 6.82 17.53
CA ALA A 276 24.41 7.27 18.01
C ALA A 276 24.68 6.91 19.49
N GLY A 277 23.75 6.22 20.16
CA GLY A 277 23.88 5.76 21.55
C GLY A 277 23.22 6.66 22.59
N ASP A 278 22.61 7.78 22.19
CA ASP A 278 21.85 8.66 23.09
C ASP A 278 20.36 8.34 23.06
N LEU A 279 19.94 7.48 23.98
CA LEU A 279 18.58 6.94 24.05
C LEU A 279 17.64 7.79 24.93
N GLY A 280 18.17 8.76 25.70
CA GLY A 280 17.44 9.41 26.79
C GLY A 280 16.14 10.06 26.35
N ASP A 281 16.23 10.99 25.40
CA ASP A 281 15.08 11.75 24.91
C ASP A 281 14.07 10.86 24.16
N LEU A 282 14.56 9.89 23.38
CA LEU A 282 13.68 8.96 22.66
C LEU A 282 12.86 8.13 23.66
N ARG A 283 13.51 7.61 24.71
CA ARG A 283 12.84 6.84 25.76
C ARG A 283 11.80 7.70 26.49
N GLN A 284 12.12 8.94 26.80
CA GLN A 284 11.18 9.86 27.43
C GLN A 284 9.95 10.09 26.55
N GLU A 285 10.15 10.36 25.27
CA GLU A 285 9.04 10.57 24.33
C GLU A 285 8.18 9.32 24.17
N LEU A 286 8.79 8.14 24.01
CA LEU A 286 8.07 6.87 23.91
C LEU A 286 7.30 6.54 25.20
N THR A 287 7.83 6.93 26.36
CA THR A 287 7.13 6.77 27.64
C THR A 287 5.84 7.60 27.63
N LEU A 288 5.92 8.86 27.22
CA LEU A 288 4.75 9.75 27.12
C LEU A 288 3.76 9.25 26.05
N LEU A 289 4.24 8.84 24.86
CA LEU A 289 3.38 8.24 23.84
C LEU A 289 2.66 6.96 24.32
N HIS A 290 3.23 6.25 25.28
CA HIS A 290 2.61 5.05 25.86
C HIS A 290 1.60 5.39 26.97
N SER A 291 1.95 6.29 27.90
CA SER A 291 1.17 6.53 29.11
C SER A 291 0.30 7.79 29.09
N ASP A 292 0.74 8.84 28.41
CA ASP A 292 0.12 10.17 28.40
C ASP A 292 0.43 10.93 27.09
N PRO A 293 -0.21 10.54 25.98
CA PRO A 293 0.09 11.11 24.66
C PRO A 293 -0.13 12.62 24.58
N ASP A 294 -1.05 13.18 25.36
CA ASP A 294 -1.35 14.62 25.37
C ASP A 294 -0.15 15.46 25.83
N HIS A 295 0.69 14.92 26.73
CA HIS A 295 1.88 15.60 27.24
C HIS A 295 3.17 15.27 26.47
N SER A 296 3.13 14.30 25.54
CA SER A 296 4.24 14.01 24.62
C SER A 296 4.56 15.19 23.71
N ALA A 297 5.72 15.19 23.07
CA ALA A 297 6.04 16.17 22.05
C ALA A 297 5.06 16.11 20.86
N LEU A 298 4.50 14.93 20.56
CA LEU A 298 3.42 14.78 19.58
C LEU A 298 2.14 15.52 20.02
N GLY A 299 1.68 15.27 21.25
CA GLY A 299 0.49 15.92 21.80
C GLY A 299 0.62 17.43 21.81
N GLN A 300 1.75 17.93 22.30
CA GLN A 300 2.07 19.36 22.28
C GLN A 300 2.07 19.92 20.85
N TRP A 301 2.65 19.21 19.88
CA TRP A 301 2.63 19.62 18.48
C TRP A 301 1.20 19.71 17.93
N ILE A 302 0.35 18.72 18.21
CA ILE A 302 -1.06 18.70 17.79
C ILE A 302 -1.83 19.89 18.38
N TYR A 303 -1.75 20.11 19.69
CA TYR A 303 -2.45 21.23 20.35
C TYR A 303 -1.88 22.60 19.97
N GLN A 304 -0.65 22.69 19.46
CA GLN A 304 -0.10 23.94 18.94
C GLN A 304 -0.61 24.27 17.53
N HIS A 305 -0.70 23.27 16.65
CA HIS A 305 -1.01 23.48 15.24
C HIS A 305 -2.50 23.31 14.90
N HIS A 306 -3.27 22.62 15.74
CA HIS A 306 -4.69 22.32 15.53
C HIS A 306 -5.56 22.87 16.67
N ARG A 307 -5.50 24.20 16.85
CA ARG A 307 -6.24 24.94 17.90
C ARG A 307 -7.66 25.34 17.51
N GLY A 308 -7.99 25.24 16.23
CA GLY A 308 -9.29 25.64 15.72
C GLY A 308 -10.40 24.64 16.08
N GLU A 309 -11.62 25.01 15.69
CA GLU A 309 -12.82 24.19 15.85
C GLU A 309 -13.24 23.51 14.54
N SER A 310 -12.43 23.62 13.48
CA SER A 310 -12.71 22.95 12.22
C SER A 310 -12.76 21.43 12.39
N GLU A 311 -13.51 20.74 11.54
CA GLU A 311 -13.55 19.27 11.53
C GLU A 311 -12.14 18.68 11.42
N ARG A 312 -11.29 19.26 10.56
CA ARG A 312 -9.89 18.85 10.41
C ARG A 312 -9.12 18.96 11.73
N ASP A 313 -9.31 20.03 12.49
CA ASP A 313 -8.64 20.20 13.79
C ASP A 313 -9.14 19.17 14.81
N GLN A 314 -10.44 18.86 14.80
CA GLN A 314 -11.03 17.81 15.63
C GLN A 314 -10.46 16.44 15.28
N LEU A 315 -10.43 16.08 13.99
CA LEU A 315 -9.81 14.83 13.50
C LEU A 315 -8.34 14.73 13.91
N CYS A 316 -7.56 15.80 13.77
CA CYS A 316 -6.16 15.79 14.21
C CYS A 316 -6.00 15.55 15.73
N ARG A 317 -6.91 16.08 16.56
CA ARG A 317 -6.91 15.80 18.00
C ARG A 317 -7.36 14.36 18.32
N ASN A 318 -8.39 13.87 17.64
CA ASN A 318 -8.86 12.49 17.78
C ASN A 318 -7.77 11.46 17.49
N ALA A 319 -6.82 11.78 16.59
CA ALA A 319 -5.71 10.89 16.28
C ALA A 319 -4.88 10.50 17.52
N LEU A 320 -4.79 11.35 18.56
CA LEU A 320 -4.09 11.02 19.80
C LEU A 320 -4.75 9.87 20.60
N ALA A 321 -6.02 9.57 20.33
CA ALA A 321 -6.74 8.46 20.93
C ALA A 321 -6.43 7.09 20.28
N VAL A 322 -5.68 7.08 19.17
CA VAL A 322 -5.23 5.82 18.54
C VAL A 322 -4.33 5.07 19.53
N PRO A 323 -4.62 3.80 19.86
CA PRO A 323 -3.80 3.04 20.80
C PRO A 323 -2.43 2.71 20.22
N ARG A 324 -1.50 2.37 21.13
CA ARG A 324 -0.15 1.85 20.80
C ARG A 324 0.74 2.83 20.02
N LEU A 325 0.67 4.13 20.34
CA LEU A 325 1.46 5.15 19.65
C LEU A 325 2.97 4.93 19.77
N ALA A 326 3.44 4.51 20.94
CA ALA A 326 4.86 4.18 21.17
C ALA A 326 5.30 3.00 20.30
N GLU A 327 4.51 1.92 20.23
CA GLU A 327 4.79 0.76 19.39
C GLU A 327 4.79 1.11 17.90
N ARG A 328 3.82 1.92 17.45
CA ARG A 328 3.75 2.41 16.07
C ARG A 328 4.97 3.25 15.70
N ALA A 329 5.39 4.16 16.58
CA ALA A 329 6.60 4.94 16.42
C ALA A 329 7.87 4.06 16.35
N LEU A 330 7.94 3.01 17.16
CA LEU A 330 9.04 2.04 17.12
C LEU A 330 9.07 1.24 15.82
N VAL A 331 7.92 0.82 15.28
CA VAL A 331 7.86 0.16 13.96
C VAL A 331 8.38 1.10 12.88
N TYR A 332 8.00 2.38 12.90
CA TYR A 332 8.54 3.37 11.96
C TYR A 332 10.06 3.52 12.07
N LEU A 333 10.59 3.71 13.29
CA LEU A 333 12.03 3.89 13.50
C LEU A 333 12.85 2.65 13.16
N PHE A 334 12.34 1.46 13.48
CA PHE A 334 13.03 0.19 13.24
C PHE A 334 12.83 -0.32 11.81
N ALA A 335 11.59 -0.59 11.40
CA ALA A 335 11.31 -1.27 10.13
C ALA A 335 11.48 -0.35 8.93
N GLU A 336 11.09 0.92 9.03
CA GLU A 336 11.08 1.83 7.88
C GLU A 336 12.33 2.71 7.79
N GLN A 337 12.79 3.28 8.90
CA GLN A 337 13.94 4.19 8.89
C GLN A 337 15.27 3.50 9.23
N ASN A 338 15.24 2.28 9.78
CA ASN A 338 16.44 1.56 10.22
C ASN A 338 17.34 2.39 11.18
N LEU A 339 16.71 3.15 12.08
CA LEU A 339 17.41 4.06 13.01
C LEU A 339 17.68 3.46 14.39
N ILE A 340 16.98 2.40 14.77
CA ILE A 340 17.25 1.70 16.03
C ILE A 340 17.66 0.25 15.75
N SER A 341 18.56 -0.28 16.57
CA SER A 341 18.98 -1.68 16.47
C SER A 341 17.94 -2.61 17.08
N GLU A 342 18.03 -3.90 16.77
CA GLU A 342 17.17 -4.92 17.39
C GLU A 342 17.30 -4.94 18.91
N GLN A 343 18.53 -4.81 19.42
CA GLN A 343 18.77 -4.78 20.87
C GLN A 343 18.10 -3.58 21.53
N VAL A 344 18.25 -2.37 20.95
CA VAL A 344 17.60 -1.16 21.46
C VAL A 344 16.08 -1.29 21.44
N LEU A 345 15.52 -1.86 20.36
CA LEU A 345 14.08 -2.11 20.28
C LEU A 345 13.62 -3.06 21.41
N ARG A 346 14.32 -4.18 21.63
CA ARG A 346 14.01 -5.13 22.71
C ARG A 346 14.07 -4.47 24.09
N ASP A 347 15.11 -3.68 24.34
CA ASP A 347 15.30 -2.98 25.61
C ASP A 347 14.19 -1.96 25.86
N LEU A 348 13.80 -1.16 24.85
CA LEU A 348 12.68 -0.22 24.97
C LEU A 348 11.34 -0.92 25.20
N VAL A 349 11.08 -2.01 24.47
CA VAL A 349 9.85 -2.81 24.63
C VAL A 349 9.74 -3.39 26.03
N LYS A 350 10.86 -3.87 26.57
CA LYS A 350 10.91 -4.41 27.92
C LYS A 350 10.79 -3.33 28.99
N ASP A 351 11.55 -2.25 28.86
CA ASP A 351 11.61 -1.18 29.87
C ASP A 351 10.30 -0.40 29.98
N LEU A 352 9.56 -0.28 28.87
CA LEU A 352 8.28 0.45 28.79
C LEU A 352 7.05 -0.47 28.83
N ASP A 353 7.24 -1.79 28.99
CA ASP A 353 6.16 -2.81 29.00
C ASP A 353 5.22 -2.72 27.77
N LEU A 354 5.81 -2.58 26.58
CA LEU A 354 5.07 -2.40 25.34
C LEU A 354 4.47 -3.71 24.81
N ASP A 355 3.44 -3.59 23.97
CA ASP A 355 2.70 -4.72 23.42
C ASP A 355 3.53 -5.53 22.40
N ARG A 356 4.15 -6.60 22.89
CA ARG A 356 4.96 -7.52 22.09
C ARG A 356 4.16 -8.16 20.95
N SER A 357 2.90 -8.51 21.18
CA SER A 357 2.07 -9.19 20.17
C SER A 357 1.78 -8.27 19.00
N PHE A 358 1.40 -7.02 19.30
CA PHE A 358 1.20 -5.98 18.28
C PHE A 358 2.48 -5.75 17.47
N LEU A 359 3.63 -5.61 18.15
CA LEU A 359 4.92 -5.41 17.50
C LEU A 359 5.31 -6.58 16.59
N VAL A 360 5.20 -7.83 17.06
CA VAL A 360 5.49 -9.03 16.24
C VAL A 360 4.69 -8.99 14.94
N GLN A 361 3.39 -8.70 15.03
CA GLN A 361 2.51 -8.67 13.88
C GLN A 361 2.88 -7.52 12.92
N ARG A 362 2.98 -6.28 13.42
CA ARG A 362 3.29 -5.11 12.56
C ARG A 362 4.69 -5.19 11.94
N LEU A 363 5.67 -5.75 12.64
CA LEU A 363 7.02 -5.95 12.11
C LEU A 363 7.05 -7.03 11.02
N ALA A 364 6.28 -8.09 11.17
CA ALA A 364 6.11 -9.09 10.12
C ALA A 364 5.45 -8.50 8.85
N ASP A 365 4.39 -7.70 9.02
CA ASP A 365 3.72 -7.01 7.92
C ASP A 365 4.69 -6.09 7.14
N ASN A 366 5.60 -5.45 7.85
CA ASN A 366 6.63 -4.55 7.28
C ASN A 366 7.94 -5.29 6.91
N ARG A 367 7.89 -6.62 6.73
CA ARG A 367 8.99 -7.47 6.24
C ARG A 367 10.25 -7.47 7.09
N ARG A 368 10.14 -7.12 8.37
CA ARG A 368 11.26 -7.13 9.32
C ARG A 368 10.86 -7.85 10.62
N PRO A 369 10.45 -9.13 10.54
CA PRO A 369 9.92 -9.87 11.68
C PRO A 369 10.94 -9.95 12.82
N LEU A 370 10.43 -9.88 14.04
CA LEU A 370 11.23 -9.96 15.26
C LEU A 370 10.49 -10.79 16.30
N ASP A 371 11.19 -11.74 16.93
CA ASP A 371 10.65 -12.57 18.00
C ASP A 371 11.11 -12.10 19.37
N PHE A 372 10.18 -11.76 20.26
CA PHE A 372 10.45 -11.30 21.63
C PHE A 372 10.51 -12.42 22.68
N SER A 373 10.46 -13.70 22.30
CA SER A 373 10.54 -14.82 23.26
C SER A 373 11.95 -15.14 23.76
N CYS A 374 12.99 -14.69 23.06
CA CYS A 374 14.39 -14.92 23.40
C CYS A 374 14.99 -13.75 24.20
N ASP A 375 14.43 -13.45 25.37
CA ASP A 375 15.20 -12.68 26.36
C ASP A 375 16.31 -13.62 26.91
N PRO A 376 17.61 -13.27 26.83
CA PRO A 376 18.64 -14.08 27.47
C PRO A 376 18.31 -14.21 28.97
N PRO A 377 18.55 -15.38 29.60
CA PRO A 377 18.26 -15.57 31.01
C PRO A 377 18.98 -14.49 31.81
N ALA A 378 18.24 -13.84 32.71
CA ALA A 378 18.79 -12.82 33.59
C ALA A 378 20.05 -13.37 34.28
N LEU A 379 21.19 -12.74 34.04
CA LEU A 379 22.41 -13.04 34.78
C LEU A 379 22.08 -12.92 36.28
N PRO A 380 22.42 -13.93 37.11
CA PRO A 380 22.13 -13.89 38.53
C PRO A 380 22.76 -12.62 39.11
N ARG A 381 21.94 -11.79 39.77
CA ARG A 381 22.42 -10.62 40.50
C ARG A 381 23.49 -11.08 41.48
N ALA A 382 24.69 -10.52 41.37
CA ALA A 382 25.74 -10.73 42.35
C ALA A 382 25.18 -10.46 43.75
N PRO A 383 25.44 -11.33 44.74
CA PRO A 383 24.96 -11.12 46.10
C PRO A 383 25.48 -9.76 46.58
N ARG A 384 24.57 -8.94 47.11
CA ARG A 384 24.92 -7.69 47.79
C ARG A 384 25.87 -8.05 48.94
N GLU A 385 27.07 -7.50 48.91
CA GLU A 385 27.94 -7.53 50.08
C GLU A 385 27.28 -6.70 51.18
N ASP A 386 26.74 -7.39 52.19
CA ASP A 386 26.30 -6.78 53.43
C ASP A 386 27.54 -6.18 54.11
N HIS A 387 27.63 -4.84 54.11
CA HIS A 387 28.55 -4.12 54.98
C HIS A 387 28.22 -4.44 56.44
N LYS A 388 28.97 -5.36 57.03
CA LYS A 388 29.06 -5.50 58.47
C LYS A 388 29.73 -4.24 59.03
N ALA A 389 28.94 -3.45 59.74
CA ALA A 389 29.44 -2.47 60.68
C ALA A 389 30.17 -3.20 61.82
N GLU A 390 31.50 -3.13 61.85
CA GLU A 390 32.29 -3.43 63.03
C GLU A 390 32.46 -2.17 63.86
N ASN A 391 31.59 -2.03 64.86
CA ASN A 391 31.91 -1.31 66.09
C ASN A 391 32.78 -2.24 66.95
N ARG A 392 33.98 -1.80 67.36
CA ARG A 392 34.48 -1.95 68.75
C ARG A 392 35.85 -1.29 69.00
N VAL A 393 35.80 -0.39 69.99
CA VAL A 393 36.79 0.09 70.97
C VAL A 393 37.84 1.08 70.50
#